data_AF-A0A1N7K502-F1
#
_entry.id   AF-A0A1N7K502-F1
#
_cell.length_a   1.000
_cell.length_b   1.000
_cell.length_c   1.000
_cell.angle_alpha   90.00
_cell.angle_beta   90.00
_cell.angle_gamma   90.00
#
_symmetry.space_group_name_H-M   'P 1'
#
loop_
_entity.id
_entity.type
_entity.pdbx_description
1 polymer ?
#
loop_
_entity_poly.entity_id
_entity_poly.type
_entity_poly.pdbx_seq_one_letter_code
_entity_poly.pdbx_strand_id
1 'polypeptide(L)'
;MGEIIRKLVEEKNIPRNKIASCINTVESYLYKIYNKEEVRIGHLINMSPLLNFNLLEPYFELEELKGIEGSQWNTMKRQLEEYQKALTKSENENKKSDMIMDYNKRLVKENEELKERNTRYEIIINELQSKENSAMGEESGKAITDEKNYTMRRGKRSKK
;
A
#
# COMPACT_ATOMS: atom_id res chain seq x y z
N MET A 1 -18.94 -30.93 24.64
CA MET A 1 -18.84 -31.87 25.78
C MET A 1 -19.60 -33.17 25.63
N GLY A 2 -20.85 -33.18 25.16
CA GLY A 2 -21.66 -34.41 25.08
C GLY A 2 -20.99 -35.56 24.33
N GLU A 3 -20.30 -35.28 23.23
CA GLU A 3 -19.60 -36.30 22.45
C GLU A 3 -18.42 -36.93 23.19
N ILE A 4 -17.67 -36.16 24.01
CA ILE A 4 -16.55 -36.68 24.82
C ILE A 4 -17.10 -37.70 25.82
N ILE A 5 -18.22 -37.37 26.47
CA ILE A 5 -18.89 -38.26 27.40
C ILE A 5 -19.36 -39.54 26.69
N ARG A 6 -19.97 -39.41 25.49
CA ARG A 6 -20.41 -40.57 24.70
C ARG A 6 -19.25 -41.51 24.40
N LYS A 7 -18.12 -40.99 23.91
CA LYS A 7 -16.92 -41.78 23.60
C LYS A 7 -16.39 -42.51 24.82
N LEU A 8 -16.26 -41.83 25.96
CA LEU A 8 -15.79 -42.43 27.21
C LEU A 8 -16.72 -43.55 27.71
N VAL A 9 -18.04 -43.37 27.57
CA VAL A 9 -19.03 -44.39 27.95
C VAL A 9 -18.90 -45.63 27.05
N GLU A 10 -18.71 -45.44 25.75
CA GLU A 10 -18.52 -46.51 24.77
C GLU A 10 -17.19 -47.25 25.01
N GLU A 11 -16.08 -46.52 25.18
CA GLU A 11 -14.75 -47.09 25.47
C GLU A 11 -14.73 -47.94 26.75
N LYS A 12 -15.42 -47.48 27.79
CA LYS A 12 -15.47 -48.17 29.09
C LYS A 12 -16.60 -49.19 29.18
N ASN A 13 -17.36 -49.40 28.11
CA ASN A 13 -18.52 -50.30 28.06
C ASN A 13 -19.48 -50.12 29.25
N ILE A 14 -19.72 -48.88 29.68
CA ILE A 14 -20.60 -48.61 30.82
C ILE A 14 -22.05 -48.66 30.34
N PRO A 15 -22.91 -49.49 30.96
CA PRO A 15 -24.30 -49.57 30.56
C PRO A 15 -25.01 -48.24 30.85
N ARG A 16 -25.83 -47.80 29.90
CA ARG A 16 -26.41 -46.45 29.88
C ARG A 16 -27.32 -46.17 31.06
N ASN A 17 -28.00 -47.20 31.57
CA ASN A 17 -28.79 -47.12 32.79
C ASN A 17 -27.97 -46.68 34.02
N LYS A 18 -26.71 -47.12 34.15
CA LYS A 18 -25.80 -46.69 35.23
C LYS A 18 -25.47 -45.21 35.10
N ILE A 19 -25.15 -44.75 33.89
CA ILE A 19 -24.86 -43.33 33.63
C ILE A 19 -26.10 -42.48 33.94
N ALA A 20 -27.26 -42.86 33.40
CA ALA A 20 -28.52 -42.15 33.60
C ALA A 20 -28.88 -42.01 35.09
N SER A 21 -28.71 -43.08 35.87
CA SER A 21 -28.90 -43.07 37.32
C SER A 21 -27.91 -42.15 38.05
N CYS A 22 -26.64 -42.12 37.66
CA CYS A 22 -25.64 -41.24 38.28
C CYS A 22 -25.96 -39.75 38.15
N ILE A 23 -26.65 -39.36 37.08
CA ILE A 23 -27.08 -37.97 36.87
C ILE A 23 -28.56 -37.74 37.18
N ASN A 24 -29.24 -38.73 37.78
CA ASN A 24 -30.65 -38.66 38.15
C ASN A 24 -31.57 -38.32 36.96
N THR A 25 -31.33 -38.96 35.81
CA THR A 25 -32.12 -38.77 34.58
C THR A 25 -32.63 -40.09 34.03
N VAL A 26 -33.60 -40.03 33.13
CA VAL A 26 -34.07 -41.20 32.36
C VAL A 26 -33.11 -41.50 31.20
N GLU A 27 -32.96 -42.77 30.84
CA GLU A 27 -32.03 -43.21 29.80
C GLU A 27 -32.29 -42.53 28.44
N SER A 28 -33.56 -42.28 28.10
CA SER A 28 -33.94 -41.56 26.88
C SER A 28 -33.41 -40.11 26.82
N TYR A 29 -33.18 -39.49 27.98
CA TYR A 29 -32.63 -38.15 28.07
C TYR A 29 -31.10 -38.12 27.89
N LEU A 30 -30.43 -39.25 28.10
CA LEU A 30 -28.98 -39.36 27.95
C LEU A 30 -28.53 -39.11 26.50
N TYR A 31 -29.33 -39.56 25.54
CA TYR A 31 -29.11 -39.25 24.11
C TYR A 31 -29.12 -37.74 23.83
N LYS A 32 -29.99 -36.99 24.51
CA LYS A 32 -30.01 -35.52 24.37
C LYS A 32 -28.77 -34.88 24.98
N ILE A 33 -28.18 -35.49 26.01
CA ILE A 33 -26.94 -34.99 26.63
C ILE A 33 -25.75 -35.24 25.70
N TYR A 34 -25.67 -36.39 25.06
CA TYR A 34 -24.57 -36.71 24.13
C TYR A 34 -24.48 -35.77 22.94
N ASN A 35 -25.60 -35.20 22.51
CA ASN A 35 -25.63 -34.26 21.38
C ASN A 35 -25.47 -32.79 21.81
N LYS A 36 -25.30 -32.49 23.10
CA LYS A 36 -25.14 -31.11 23.56
C LYS A 36 -23.68 -30.69 23.60
N GLU A 37 -23.43 -29.47 23.13
CA GLU A 37 -22.13 -28.81 23.32
C GLU A 37 -21.88 -28.54 24.80
N GLU A 38 -22.88 -28.05 25.52
CA GLU A 38 -22.82 -27.73 26.96
C GLU A 38 -23.60 -28.73 27.81
N VAL A 39 -22.93 -29.24 28.85
CA VAL A 39 -23.50 -30.17 29.83
C VAL A 39 -23.35 -29.53 31.21
N ARG A 40 -24.38 -29.63 32.05
CA ARG A 40 -24.37 -29.04 33.39
C ARG A 40 -23.19 -29.57 34.20
N ILE A 41 -22.45 -28.67 34.85
CA ILE A 41 -21.29 -29.00 35.69
C ILE A 41 -21.61 -30.09 36.72
N GLY A 42 -22.77 -30.01 37.39
CA GLY A 42 -23.18 -31.03 38.35
C GLY A 42 -23.31 -32.44 37.75
N HIS A 43 -23.73 -32.55 36.49
CA HIS A 43 -23.75 -33.84 35.79
C HIS A 43 -22.34 -34.33 35.48
N LEU A 44 -21.44 -33.44 35.07
CA LEU A 44 -20.03 -33.78 34.82
C LEU A 44 -19.37 -34.29 36.10
N ILE A 45 -19.53 -33.60 37.22
CA ILE A 45 -19.02 -34.01 38.53
C ILE A 45 -19.51 -35.41 38.90
N ASN A 46 -20.81 -35.68 38.72
CA ASN A 46 -21.37 -36.98 39.09
C ASN A 46 -20.93 -38.12 38.16
N MET A 47 -20.64 -37.83 36.89
CA MET A 47 -20.16 -38.82 35.93
C MET A 47 -18.66 -39.08 36.01
N SER A 48 -17.85 -38.10 36.43
CA SER A 48 -16.39 -38.20 36.48
C SER A 48 -15.86 -39.41 37.26
N PRO A 49 -16.37 -39.73 38.48
CA PRO A 49 -15.95 -40.93 39.21
C PRO A 49 -16.32 -42.21 38.49
N LEU A 50 -17.54 -42.29 37.94
CA LEU A 50 -18.03 -43.47 37.23
C LEU A 50 -17.21 -43.73 35.96
N LEU A 51 -16.81 -42.67 35.27
CA LEU A 51 -15.98 -42.75 34.08
C LEU A 51 -14.49 -42.82 34.40
N ASN A 52 -14.08 -42.73 35.67
CA ASN A 52 -12.68 -42.61 36.09
C ASN A 52 -11.89 -41.63 35.20
N PHE A 53 -12.47 -40.45 34.98
CA PHE A 53 -11.94 -39.40 34.12
C PHE A 53 -12.45 -38.05 34.61
N ASN A 54 -11.59 -37.04 34.72
CA ASN A 54 -12.00 -35.71 35.16
C ASN A 54 -12.67 -34.93 34.02
N LEU A 55 -14.01 -34.99 33.92
CA LEU A 55 -14.76 -34.27 32.88
C LEU A 55 -14.74 -32.75 33.01
N LEU A 56 -14.27 -32.20 34.14
CA LEU A 56 -14.16 -30.75 34.32
C LEU A 56 -12.96 -30.17 33.57
N GLU A 57 -11.90 -30.94 33.39
CA GLU A 57 -10.69 -30.51 32.65
C GLU A 57 -11.02 -30.12 31.20
N PRO A 58 -11.59 -31.00 30.34
CA PRO A 58 -11.98 -30.60 28.99
C PRO A 58 -13.15 -29.61 28.97
N TYR A 59 -13.96 -29.54 30.03
CA TYR A 59 -15.04 -28.55 30.12
C TYR A 59 -14.46 -27.13 30.25
N PHE A 60 -13.48 -26.93 31.14
CA PHE A 60 -12.84 -25.64 31.33
C PHE A 60 -11.94 -25.27 30.15
N GLU A 61 -11.24 -26.23 29.53
CA GLU A 61 -10.50 -25.95 28.29
C GLU A 61 -11.42 -25.41 27.17
N LEU A 62 -12.60 -26.01 26.99
CA LEU A 62 -13.58 -25.56 26.01
C LEU A 62 -14.27 -24.24 26.41
N GLU A 63 -14.45 -23.97 27.70
CA GLU A 63 -15.09 -22.75 28.21
C GLU A 63 -14.12 -21.55 28.23
N GLU A 64 -12.85 -21.76 28.56
CA GLU A 64 -11.78 -20.76 28.45
C GLU A 64 -11.62 -20.28 27.00
N LEU A 65 -11.72 -21.19 26.03
CA LEU A 65 -11.75 -20.83 24.61
C LEU A 65 -12.92 -19.88 24.27
N LYS A 66 -14.12 -20.12 24.81
CA LYS A 66 -15.29 -19.23 24.61
C LYS A 66 -15.09 -17.84 25.23
N GLY A 67 -14.38 -17.75 26.36
CA GLY A 67 -14.08 -16.48 27.02
C GLY A 67 -13.10 -15.59 26.25
N ILE A 68 -12.12 -16.21 25.58
CA ILE A 68 -11.11 -15.53 24.76
C ILE A 68 -11.70 -15.08 23.41
N GLU A 69 -12.60 -15.88 22.83
CA GLU A 69 -13.21 -15.65 21.51
C GLU A 69 -14.08 -14.39 21.42
N GLY A 70 -14.52 -13.80 22.53
CA GLY A 70 -15.39 -12.62 22.50
C GLY A 70 -14.64 -11.28 22.44
N SER A 71 -13.79 -11.01 23.43
CA SER A 71 -13.23 -9.67 23.64
C SER A 71 -11.91 -9.45 22.90
N GLN A 72 -11.01 -10.44 22.93
CA GLN A 72 -9.72 -10.37 22.25
C GLN A 72 -9.89 -10.48 20.74
N TRP A 73 -10.76 -11.36 20.27
CA TRP A 73 -11.10 -11.47 18.85
C TRP A 73 -11.67 -10.18 18.28
N ASN A 74 -12.64 -9.56 18.97
CA ASN A 74 -13.20 -8.28 18.54
C ASN A 74 -12.16 -7.16 18.54
N THR A 75 -11.24 -7.18 19.51
CA THR A 75 -10.12 -6.24 19.57
C THR A 75 -9.16 -6.44 18.39
N MET A 76 -8.76 -7.68 18.11
CA MET A 76 -7.90 -8.01 16.97
C MET A 76 -8.57 -7.70 15.64
N LYS A 77 -9.86 -7.99 15.50
CA LYS A 77 -10.64 -7.66 14.30
C LYS A 77 -10.66 -6.16 14.05
N ARG A 78 -10.89 -5.36 15.09
CA ARG A 78 -10.86 -3.90 14.99
C ARG A 78 -9.47 -3.39 14.59
N GLN A 79 -8.41 -3.92 15.18
CA GLN A 79 -7.03 -3.58 14.80
C GLN A 79 -6.73 -3.94 13.33
N LEU A 80 -7.17 -5.11 12.87
CA LEU A 80 -7.03 -5.52 11.47
C LEU A 80 -7.76 -4.57 10.51
N GLU A 81 -8.99 -4.16 10.85
CA GLU A 81 -9.75 -3.19 10.06
C GLU A 81 -9.05 -1.81 10.01
N GLU A 82 -8.49 -1.37 11.14
CA GLU A 82 -7.70 -0.13 11.21
C GLU A 82 -6.42 -0.20 10.36
N TYR A 83 -5.69 -1.32 10.43
CA TYR A 83 -4.49 -1.54 9.61
C TYR A 83 -4.81 -1.60 8.12
N GLN A 84 -5.90 -2.26 7.72
CA GLN A 84 -6.33 -2.28 6.32
C GLN A 84 -6.70 -0.88 5.79
N LYS A 85 -7.36 -0.06 6.62
CA LYS A 85 -7.64 1.35 6.26
C LYS A 85 -6.36 2.17 6.12
N ALA A 86 -5.39 1.99 7.02
CA ALA A 86 -4.11 2.67 6.93
C ALA A 86 -3.31 2.24 5.68
N LEU A 87 -3.31 0.95 5.36
CA LEU A 87 -2.63 0.40 4.19
C LEU A 87 -3.22 0.95 2.88
N THR A 88 -4.55 0.88 2.73
CA THR A 88 -5.23 1.41 1.54
C THR A 88 -5.04 2.92 1.37
N LYS A 89 -4.99 3.68 2.48
CA LYS A 89 -4.66 5.11 2.43
C LYS A 89 -3.22 5.34 1.93
N SER A 90 -2.25 4.63 2.49
CA SER A 90 -0.84 4.70 2.11
C SER A 90 -0.62 4.33 0.63
N GLU A 91 -1.26 3.27 0.14
CA GLU A 91 -1.20 2.87 -1.28
C GLU A 91 -1.74 3.96 -2.21
N ASN A 92 -2.83 4.64 -1.82
CA ASN A 92 -3.39 5.74 -2.59
C ASN A 92 -2.48 6.98 -2.59
N GLU A 93 -1.81 7.26 -1.48
CA GLU A 93 -0.81 8.34 -1.38
C GLU A 93 0.42 8.05 -2.24
N ASN A 94 0.90 6.80 -2.25
CA ASN A 94 2.00 6.36 -3.11
C ASN A 94 1.66 6.50 -4.59
N LYS A 95 0.46 6.08 -5.02
CA LYS A 95 -0.01 6.27 -6.40
C LYS A 95 -0.04 7.74 -6.81
N LYS A 96 -0.47 8.63 -5.91
CA LYS A 96 -0.43 10.09 -6.16
C LYS A 96 1.01 10.59 -6.29
N SER A 97 1.91 10.12 -5.42
CA SER A 97 3.33 10.45 -5.47
C SER A 97 3.97 10.03 -6.80
N ASP A 98 3.67 8.82 -7.29
CA ASP A 98 4.16 8.33 -8.58
C ASP A 98 3.69 9.20 -9.74
N MET A 99 2.41 9.61 -9.73
CA MET A 99 1.87 10.53 -10.74
C MET A 99 2.58 11.89 -10.72
N ILE A 100 2.85 12.44 -9.53
CA ILE A 100 3.58 13.71 -9.39
C ILE A 100 5.01 13.56 -9.89
N MET A 101 5.67 12.45 -9.56
CA MET A 101 7.04 12.18 -10.01
C MET A 101 7.12 12.10 -11.53
N ASP A 102 6.18 11.39 -12.17
CA ASP A 102 6.14 11.28 -13.64
C ASP A 102 5.82 12.62 -14.32
N TYR A 103 4.99 13.45 -13.71
CA TYR A 103 4.74 14.81 -14.19
C TYR A 103 5.99 15.68 -14.08
N ASN A 104 6.67 15.65 -12.93
CA ASN A 104 7.91 16.40 -12.72
C ASN A 104 9.03 15.97 -13.68
N LYS A 105 9.16 14.67 -13.96
CA LYS A 105 10.12 14.18 -14.97
C LYS A 105 9.87 14.79 -16.35
N ARG A 106 8.60 14.90 -16.76
CA ARG A 106 8.24 15.54 -18.04
C ARG A 106 8.58 17.03 -18.05
N LEU A 107 8.26 17.74 -16.97
CA LEU A 107 8.58 19.16 -16.83
C LEU A 107 10.09 19.43 -16.85
N VAL A 108 10.89 18.57 -16.22
CA VAL A 108 12.35 18.70 -16.25
C VAL A 108 12.85 18.59 -17.69
N LYS A 109 12.40 17.58 -18.43
CA LYS A 109 12.77 17.39 -19.83
C LYS A 109 12.36 18.58 -20.71
N GLU A 110 11.13 19.07 -20.56
CA GLU A 110 10.65 20.24 -21.32
C GLU A 110 11.48 21.50 -21.00
N ASN A 111 11.85 21.70 -19.74
CA ASN A 111 12.72 22.81 -19.34
C ASN A 111 14.13 22.69 -19.91
N GLU A 112 14.70 21.49 -20.00
CA GLU A 112 15.99 21.24 -20.64
C GLU A 112 15.93 21.57 -22.14
N GLU A 113 14.90 21.11 -22.84
CA GLU A 113 14.68 21.40 -24.26
C GLU A 113 14.51 22.91 -24.53
N LEU A 114 13.79 23.61 -23.64
CA LEU A 114 13.62 25.06 -23.72
C LEU A 114 14.94 25.81 -23.49
N LYS A 115 15.76 25.36 -22.52
CA LYS A 115 17.09 25.94 -22.30
C LYS A 115 17.98 25.77 -23.52
N GLU A 116 18.03 24.56 -24.09
CA GLU A 116 18.81 24.32 -25.31
C GLU A 116 18.35 25.20 -26.47
N ARG A 117 17.03 25.37 -26.64
CA ARG A 117 16.46 26.22 -27.69
C ARG A 117 16.83 27.69 -27.47
N ASN A 118 16.77 28.18 -26.24
CA ASN A 118 17.18 29.55 -25.91
C ASN A 118 18.67 29.77 -26.19
N THR A 119 19.54 28.83 -25.81
CA THR A 119 20.98 28.91 -26.13
C THR A 119 21.20 29.00 -27.64
N ARG A 120 20.46 28.23 -28.44
CA ARG A 120 20.54 28.31 -29.92
C ARG A 120 20.10 29.68 -30.44
N TYR A 121 19.02 30.25 -29.90
CA TYR A 121 18.57 31.59 -30.28
C TYR A 121 19.60 32.67 -29.93
N GLU A 122 20.22 32.59 -28.75
CA GLU A 122 21.29 33.52 -28.34
C GLU A 122 22.48 33.46 -29.31
N ILE A 123 22.90 32.26 -29.72
CA ILE A 123 23.98 32.08 -30.71
C ILE A 123 23.59 32.75 -32.04
N ILE A 124 22.38 32.47 -32.56
CA ILE A 124 21.90 33.03 -33.84
C ILE A 124 21.84 34.57 -33.77
N ILE A 125 21.32 35.12 -32.68
CA ILE A 125 21.23 36.58 -32.48
C ILE A 125 22.63 37.21 -32.52
N ASN A 126 23.59 36.63 -31.80
CA ASN A 126 24.97 37.12 -31.77
C ASN A 126 25.64 37.03 -33.15
N GLU A 127 25.40 35.97 -33.92
CA GLU A 127 25.90 35.82 -35.29
C GLU A 127 25.31 36.88 -36.23
N LEU A 128 24.01 37.16 -36.13
CA LEU A 128 23.34 38.19 -36.93
C LEU A 128 23.89 39.58 -36.63
N GLN A 129 24.06 39.92 -35.35
CA GLN A 129 24.67 41.19 -34.92
C GLN A 129 26.12 41.32 -35.42
N SER A 130 26.90 40.24 -35.39
CA SER A 130 28.28 40.24 -35.88
C SER A 130 28.36 40.47 -37.39
N LYS A 131 27.44 39.87 -38.17
CA LYS A 131 27.35 40.06 -39.62
C LYS A 131 26.93 41.48 -39.98
N GLU A 132 25.95 42.05 -39.26
CA GLU A 132 25.51 43.43 -39.43
C GLU A 132 26.66 44.43 -39.20
N ASN A 133 27.42 44.25 -38.11
CA ASN A 133 28.58 45.08 -37.80
C ASN A 133 29.69 44.98 -38.87
N SER A 134 29.90 43.78 -39.43
CA SER A 134 30.90 43.56 -40.50
C SER A 134 30.46 44.21 -41.82
N ALA A 135 29.19 44.10 -42.18
CA ALA A 135 28.62 44.72 -43.39
C ALA A 135 28.69 46.26 -43.35
N MET A 136 28.38 46.88 -42.20
CA MET A 136 28.50 48.33 -42.03
C MET A 136 29.95 48.82 -42.08
N GLY A 137 30.92 48.01 -41.63
CA GLY A 137 32.35 48.31 -41.75
C GLY A 137 32.86 48.30 -43.20
N GLU A 138 32.35 47.39 -44.03
CA GLU A 138 32.74 47.31 -45.45
C GLU A 138 32.12 48.42 -46.31
N GLU A 139 30.87 48.81 -46.06
CA GLU A 139 30.21 49.92 -46.77
C GLU A 139 30.87 51.27 -46.45
N SER A 140 31.24 51.51 -45.20
CA SER A 140 31.99 52.70 -44.80
C SER A 140 33.42 52.71 -45.38
N GLY A 141 34.08 51.56 -45.48
CA GLY A 141 35.37 51.42 -46.16
C GLY A 141 35.31 51.71 -47.67
N LYS A 142 34.28 51.22 -48.36
CA LYS A 142 34.06 51.49 -49.80
C LYS A 142 33.76 52.96 -50.08
N ALA A 143 32.90 53.59 -49.27
CA ALA A 143 32.59 55.02 -49.38
C ALA A 143 33.86 55.89 -49.26
N ILE A 144 34.76 55.58 -48.32
CA ILE A 144 36.03 56.30 -48.15
C ILE A 144 36.97 56.11 -49.35
N THR A 145 37.03 54.91 -49.94
CA THR A 145 37.86 54.67 -51.13
C THR A 145 37.32 55.35 -52.38
N ASP A 146 36.00 55.46 -52.53
CA ASP A 146 35.38 56.14 -53.66
C ASP A 146 35.55 57.67 -53.56
N GLU A 147 35.48 58.25 -52.36
CA GLU A 147 35.76 59.67 -52.12
C GLU A 147 37.23 60.05 -52.42
N LYS A 148 38.19 59.21 -52.00
CA LYS A 148 39.62 59.38 -52.33
C LYS A 148 39.90 59.24 -53.82
N ASN A 149 39.23 58.33 -54.52
CA ASN A 149 39.38 58.17 -55.97
C ASN A 149 38.73 59.31 -56.77
N TYR A 150 37.61 59.86 -56.29
CA TYR A 150 36.94 61.01 -56.90
C TYR A 150 37.79 62.30 -56.80
N THR A 151 38.41 62.54 -55.64
CA THR A 151 39.30 63.69 -55.42
C THR A 151 40.60 63.61 -56.24
N MET A 152 41.21 62.42 -56.35
CA MET A 152 42.41 62.18 -57.17
C MET A 152 42.18 62.39 -58.68
N ARG A 153 40.98 62.09 -59.21
CA ARG A 153 40.64 62.31 -60.63
C ARG A 153 40.38 63.77 -60.98
N ARG A 154 39.95 64.62 -60.02
CA ARG A 154 39.76 66.07 -60.24
C ARG A 154 41.08 66.85 -60.26
N GLY A 155 42.11 66.40 -59.55
CA GLY A 155 43.40 67.08 -59.47
C GLY A 155 44.25 67.07 -60.75
N LYS A 156 43.99 66.18 -61.70
CA LYS A 156 44.78 66.05 -62.95
C LYS A 156 44.25 66.86 -64.14
N ARG A 157 43.14 67.59 -64.01
CA ARG A 157 42.62 68.47 -65.09
C ARG A 157 42.97 69.96 -64.94
N SER A 158 43.75 70.34 -63.91
CA SER A 158 44.07 71.74 -63.61
C SER A 158 45.57 72.06 -63.65
N LYS A 159 46.29 71.54 -64.65
CA LYS A 159 47.60 72.06 -65.06
C LYS A 159 47.65 72.14 -66.58
N LYS A 160 47.10 73.25 -67.07
CA LYS A 160 47.52 73.87 -68.34
C LYS A 160 48.83 74.59 -68.08
#